data_AF-R0JXE4-F1
#
_entry.id   AF-R0JXE4-F1
#
_cell.length_a   1.000
_cell.length_b   1.000
_cell.length_c   1.000
_cell.angle_alpha   90.00
_cell.angle_beta   90.00
_cell.angle_gamma   90.00
#
_symmetry.space_group_name_H-M   'P 1'
#
loop_
_entity.id
_entity.type
_entity.pdbx_description
1 polymer ?
#
loop_
_entity_poly.entity_id
_entity_poly.type
_entity_poly.pdbx_seq_one_letter_code
_entity_poly.pdbx_strand_id
1 'polypeptide(L)'
;MFFEAQKAAPIVGPLIISAIPQLRKDIEQLHSAGSDKYALYAEITRNSARPMKVPAGMRPSEFPTLFTGKNLRWETLGLVLILAGTQAQFTPPTDPIFTLEGGKQINKDEFIEDVMHATNTCINICQTHGAINEIMVCLIYFNMLVVSNFYGDNYHGTWRRMGDCVSALYAAGIHCEGSNSEGENCEPFFMREFRRKLYATVYRSDKTLAVFYGRPPVMAWRYSDRKMLLDISDQAVASEDGAILQAELSKLDSAGWNTEGSLHPATFIRLCCQLAVFKERLLEQSLAGEKDSDVVRNIETISAECTEWWQALPAYLRYETYTEEAAWGGRGPALTIRLITCYLDYLHLHFQIQRLLHGITQQALPALLEVSLRLIVTCIVSTKPNNRAYEIRRHFPTVILFSCLPAAGVLALELRRCTIEGVPLPSTISRADVIRNLSILTSCLEWIVLPGDGNHKLCSELNKMLALVLDEVLNYEPPNNGSQRGEDATTLTAGAGQGFFDMPMIEGLEPIPTEAEDFLNWFDNATWNGTVS
;
A
#
# COMPACT_ATOMS: atom_id res chain seq x y z
N MET A 1 -9.44 2.74 -19.57
CA MET A 1 -8.19 2.06 -19.14
C MET A 1 -7.94 2.13 -17.64
N PHE A 2 -7.60 3.28 -17.03
CA PHE A 2 -7.21 3.34 -15.60
C PHE A 2 -8.23 2.70 -14.64
N PHE A 3 -9.49 3.14 -14.66
CA PHE A 3 -10.54 2.61 -13.77
C PHE A 3 -11.00 1.18 -14.10
N GLU A 4 -10.72 0.69 -15.30
CA GLU A 4 -11.02 -0.69 -15.68
C GLU A 4 -9.95 -1.65 -15.14
N ALA A 5 -8.68 -1.22 -15.19
CA ALA A 5 -7.55 -1.99 -14.68
C ALA A 5 -7.49 -1.96 -13.15
N GLN A 6 -7.74 -0.80 -12.53
CA GLN A 6 -7.58 -0.62 -11.10
C GLN A 6 -8.81 -1.08 -10.29
N LYS A 7 -8.75 -2.31 -9.75
CA LYS A 7 -9.86 -2.94 -9.00
C LYS A 7 -10.12 -2.37 -7.60
N ALA A 8 -9.26 -1.49 -7.10
CA ALA A 8 -9.41 -0.82 -5.80
C ALA A 8 -9.11 0.69 -5.91
N ALA A 9 -9.64 1.34 -6.95
CA ALA A 9 -9.40 2.76 -7.19
C ALA A 9 -9.90 3.61 -6.00
N PRO A 10 -9.11 4.57 -5.51
CA PRO A 10 -9.42 5.34 -4.30
C PRO A 10 -10.50 6.42 -4.50
N ILE A 11 -10.97 6.61 -5.73
CA ILE A 11 -11.97 7.62 -6.12
C ILE A 11 -13.13 6.95 -6.85
N VAL A 12 -14.27 7.63 -6.95
CA VAL A 12 -15.44 7.14 -7.69
C VAL A 12 -15.21 7.39 -9.18
N GLY A 13 -14.87 6.33 -9.92
CA GLY A 13 -14.39 6.44 -11.30
C GLY A 13 -15.30 7.23 -12.25
N PRO A 14 -16.62 6.93 -12.30
CA PRO A 14 -17.55 7.62 -13.19
C PRO A 14 -17.63 9.14 -13.00
N LEU A 15 -17.41 9.65 -11.77
CA LEU A 15 -17.39 11.09 -11.49
C LEU A 15 -16.21 11.80 -12.18
N ILE A 16 -15.10 11.09 -12.38
CA ILE A 16 -13.92 11.64 -13.07
C ILE A 16 -14.00 11.38 -14.57
N ILE A 17 -14.48 10.18 -14.98
CA ILE A 17 -14.65 9.84 -16.39
C ILE A 17 -15.61 10.80 -17.09
N SER A 18 -16.71 11.17 -16.44
CA SER A 18 -17.69 12.12 -16.99
C SER A 18 -17.11 13.53 -17.24
N ALA A 19 -16.01 13.90 -16.59
CA ALA A 19 -15.31 15.15 -16.81
C ALA A 19 -14.40 15.15 -18.06
N ILE A 20 -13.93 13.98 -18.50
CA ILE A 20 -12.90 13.84 -19.55
C ILE A 20 -13.29 14.50 -20.88
N PRO A 21 -14.52 14.37 -21.41
CA PRO A 21 -14.88 15.01 -22.68
C PRO A 21 -14.75 16.54 -22.65
N GLN A 22 -15.10 17.18 -21.53
CA GLN A 22 -14.95 18.63 -21.38
C GLN A 22 -13.48 19.00 -21.15
N LEU A 23 -12.76 18.25 -20.31
CA LEU A 23 -11.33 18.46 -20.06
C LEU A 23 -10.47 18.38 -21.31
N ARG A 24 -10.82 17.50 -22.26
CA ARG A 24 -10.15 17.45 -23.56
C ARG A 24 -10.26 18.79 -24.30
N LYS A 25 -11.46 19.36 -24.39
CA LYS A 25 -11.70 20.66 -25.01
C LYS A 25 -10.96 21.78 -24.28
N ASP A 26 -10.94 21.71 -22.95
CA ASP A 26 -10.25 22.67 -22.11
C ASP A 26 -8.72 22.67 -22.40
N ILE A 27 -8.11 21.49 -22.52
CA ILE A 27 -6.69 21.32 -22.85
C ILE A 27 -6.40 21.79 -24.29
N GLU A 28 -7.25 21.47 -25.26
CA GLU A 28 -7.14 21.93 -26.66
C GLU A 28 -7.21 23.47 -26.74
N GLN A 29 -8.09 24.09 -25.96
CA GLN A 29 -8.18 25.54 -25.86
C GLN A 29 -6.89 26.15 -25.29
N LEU A 30 -6.35 25.57 -24.20
CA LEU A 30 -5.09 26.03 -23.61
C LEU A 30 -3.90 25.87 -24.57
N HIS A 31 -3.88 24.79 -25.36
CA HIS A 31 -2.84 24.55 -26.36
C HIS A 31 -2.89 25.60 -27.48
N SER A 32 -4.09 25.87 -28.00
CA SER A 32 -4.34 26.77 -29.13
C SER A 32 -4.32 28.27 -28.77
N ALA A 33 -4.36 28.63 -27.49
CA ALA A 33 -4.51 30.03 -27.03
C ALA A 33 -3.35 30.99 -27.38
N GLY A 34 -2.20 30.53 -27.90
CA GLY A 34 -1.12 31.42 -28.33
C GLY A 34 -0.69 32.44 -27.25
N SER A 35 -0.86 33.74 -27.54
CA SER A 35 -0.56 34.86 -26.61
C SER A 35 -1.60 35.07 -25.51
N ASP A 36 -2.80 34.50 -25.62
CA ASP A 36 -3.91 34.65 -24.66
C ASP A 36 -3.81 33.67 -23.46
N LYS A 37 -2.77 32.84 -23.43
CA LYS A 37 -2.55 31.84 -22.37
C LYS A 37 -2.51 32.46 -20.97
N TYR A 38 -1.97 33.67 -20.83
CA TYR A 38 -1.89 34.36 -19.54
C TYR A 38 -3.27 34.68 -18.96
N ALA A 39 -4.23 35.12 -19.78
CA ALA A 39 -5.58 35.39 -19.32
C ALA A 39 -6.29 34.10 -18.86
N LEU A 40 -6.10 33.01 -19.62
CA LEU A 40 -6.63 31.69 -19.25
C LEU A 40 -6.01 31.17 -17.95
N TYR A 41 -4.69 31.27 -17.78
CA TYR A 41 -4.02 30.87 -16.53
C TYR A 41 -4.48 31.73 -15.34
N ALA A 42 -4.71 33.02 -15.55
CA ALA A 42 -5.26 33.89 -14.52
C ALA A 42 -6.69 33.47 -14.12
N GLU A 43 -7.53 33.07 -15.09
CA GLU A 43 -8.87 32.54 -14.82
C GLU A 43 -8.80 31.23 -14.03
N ILE A 44 -7.97 30.27 -14.46
CA ILE A 44 -7.79 28.98 -13.76
C ILE A 44 -7.30 29.22 -12.33
N THR A 45 -6.36 30.15 -12.15
CA THR A 45 -5.87 30.54 -10.81
C THR A 45 -7.00 31.13 -9.97
N ARG A 46 -7.81 32.02 -10.55
CA ARG A 46 -8.97 32.58 -9.86
C ARG A 46 -9.97 31.49 -9.49
N ASN A 47 -10.16 30.48 -10.35
CA ASN A 47 -11.01 29.31 -10.10
C ASN A 47 -10.49 28.51 -8.92
N SER A 48 -9.22 28.13 -8.91
CA SER A 48 -8.62 27.40 -7.78
C SER A 48 -8.73 28.18 -6.46
N ALA A 49 -8.53 29.50 -6.49
CA ALA A 49 -8.62 30.36 -5.30
C ALA A 49 -10.04 30.48 -4.70
N ARG A 50 -11.11 30.18 -5.47
CA ARG A 50 -12.49 30.21 -4.96
C ARG A 50 -12.92 28.84 -4.43
N PRO A 51 -13.63 28.77 -3.28
CA PRO A 51 -14.11 27.51 -2.72
C PRO A 51 -14.99 26.73 -3.69
N MET A 52 -14.74 25.43 -3.83
CA MET A 52 -15.59 24.53 -4.61
C MET A 52 -16.71 24.00 -3.71
N LYS A 53 -17.91 24.58 -3.84
CA LYS A 53 -19.08 24.15 -3.08
C LYS A 53 -19.92 23.18 -3.91
N VAL A 54 -20.28 22.06 -3.30
CA VAL A 54 -21.28 21.13 -3.86
C VAL A 54 -22.64 21.51 -3.27
N PRO A 55 -23.60 21.99 -4.09
CA PRO A 55 -24.94 22.30 -3.61
C PRO A 55 -25.70 21.06 -3.13
N ALA A 56 -26.59 21.26 -2.16
CA ALA A 56 -27.57 20.24 -1.81
C ALA A 56 -28.42 19.89 -3.04
N GLY A 57 -28.67 18.58 -3.25
CA GLY A 57 -29.43 18.09 -4.41
C GLY A 57 -28.69 18.11 -5.75
N MET A 58 -27.41 18.50 -5.79
CA MET A 58 -26.58 18.34 -6.99
C MET A 58 -26.62 16.89 -7.48
N ARG A 59 -26.72 16.72 -8.80
CA ARG A 59 -26.69 15.41 -9.43
C ARG A 59 -25.25 14.98 -9.73
N PRO A 60 -24.94 13.67 -9.74
CA PRO A 60 -23.60 13.19 -10.07
C PRO A 60 -23.05 13.72 -11.40
N SER A 61 -23.87 13.80 -12.45
CA SER A 61 -23.49 14.31 -13.78
C SER A 61 -23.19 15.81 -13.82
N GLU A 62 -23.65 16.57 -12.84
CA GLU A 62 -23.38 18.01 -12.73
C GLU A 62 -22.05 18.29 -12.02
N PHE A 63 -21.52 17.32 -11.27
CA PHE A 63 -20.29 17.49 -10.49
C PHE A 63 -19.09 17.96 -11.32
N PRO A 64 -18.81 17.42 -12.54
CA PRO A 64 -17.74 17.92 -13.39
C PRO A 64 -17.82 19.41 -13.74
N THR A 65 -19.02 20.00 -13.76
CA THR A 65 -19.20 21.41 -14.10
C THR A 65 -18.57 22.35 -13.07
N LEU A 66 -18.30 21.86 -11.86
CA LEU A 66 -17.63 22.61 -10.79
C LEU A 66 -16.13 22.84 -11.05
N PHE A 67 -15.53 22.03 -11.93
CA PHE A 67 -14.07 21.99 -12.06
C PHE A 67 -13.56 21.84 -13.51
N THR A 68 -14.44 21.99 -14.50
CA THR A 68 -14.13 21.94 -15.94
C THR A 68 -14.72 23.14 -16.67
N GLY A 69 -14.39 23.33 -17.95
CA GLY A 69 -14.89 24.41 -18.78
C GLY A 69 -14.52 25.77 -18.20
N LYS A 70 -15.53 26.64 -18.03
CA LYS A 70 -15.34 27.97 -17.43
C LYS A 70 -14.88 27.92 -15.96
N ASN A 71 -15.06 26.79 -15.29
CA ASN A 71 -14.65 26.58 -13.91
C ASN A 71 -13.38 25.71 -13.81
N LEU A 72 -12.61 25.53 -14.89
CA LEU A 72 -11.37 24.75 -14.88
C LEU A 72 -10.41 25.20 -13.77
N ARG A 73 -9.83 24.25 -13.04
CA ARG A 73 -9.00 24.50 -11.85
C ARG A 73 -7.63 23.81 -11.98
N TRP A 74 -6.61 24.34 -11.30
CA TRP A 74 -5.26 23.76 -11.29
C TRP A 74 -5.22 22.36 -10.66
N GLU A 75 -5.95 22.13 -9.58
CA GLU A 75 -6.04 20.81 -8.95
C GLU A 75 -6.66 19.77 -9.89
N THR A 76 -7.55 20.18 -10.81
CA THR A 76 -8.12 19.30 -11.84
C THR A 76 -7.09 18.93 -12.89
N LEU A 77 -6.33 19.90 -13.41
CA LEU A 77 -5.26 19.64 -14.36
C LEU A 77 -4.21 18.72 -13.74
N GLY A 78 -3.83 18.99 -12.49
CA GLY A 78 -2.95 18.12 -11.72
C GLY A 78 -3.51 16.71 -11.58
N LEU A 79 -4.80 16.56 -11.23
CA LEU A 79 -5.42 15.24 -11.07
C LEU A 79 -5.40 14.43 -12.37
N VAL A 80 -5.69 15.05 -13.52
CA VAL A 80 -5.65 14.36 -14.82
C VAL A 80 -4.23 13.93 -15.17
N LEU A 81 -3.25 14.81 -14.97
CA LEU A 81 -1.84 14.51 -15.23
C LEU A 81 -1.36 13.36 -14.34
N ILE A 82 -1.64 13.40 -13.04
CA ILE A 82 -1.16 12.36 -12.12
C ILE A 82 -1.85 11.01 -12.35
N LEU A 83 -3.11 10.99 -12.79
CA LEU A 83 -3.78 9.75 -13.19
C LEU A 83 -3.12 9.14 -14.45
N ALA A 84 -2.69 9.98 -15.40
CA ALA A 84 -1.91 9.52 -16.55
C ALA A 84 -0.53 8.99 -16.13
N GLY A 85 0.19 9.67 -15.23
CA GLY A 85 1.46 9.19 -14.68
C GLY A 85 1.29 7.88 -13.89
N THR A 86 0.22 7.76 -13.11
CA THR A 86 -0.13 6.52 -12.41
C THR A 86 -0.33 5.39 -13.41
N GLN A 87 -1.14 5.61 -14.46
CA GLN A 87 -1.33 4.59 -15.49
C GLN A 87 -0.01 4.19 -16.16
N ALA A 88 0.83 5.17 -16.49
CA ALA A 88 2.14 4.91 -17.10
C ALA A 88 3.02 4.00 -16.23
N GLN A 89 3.02 4.15 -14.89
CA GLN A 89 3.79 3.29 -13.99
C GLN A 89 3.45 1.79 -14.14
N PHE A 90 2.18 1.48 -14.44
CA PHE A 90 1.66 0.12 -14.58
C PHE A 90 1.57 -0.36 -16.04
N THR A 91 2.01 0.45 -17.01
CA THR A 91 2.02 0.07 -18.43
C THR A 91 3.44 -0.32 -18.88
N PRO A 92 3.62 -1.39 -19.70
CA PRO A 92 4.93 -1.76 -20.23
C PRO A 92 5.58 -0.62 -21.04
N PRO A 93 6.90 -0.41 -20.97
CA PRO A 93 7.60 0.60 -21.79
C PRO A 93 7.41 0.43 -23.30
N THR A 94 7.12 -0.79 -23.76
CA THR A 94 6.88 -1.13 -25.17
C THR A 94 5.43 -0.96 -25.61
N ASP A 95 4.55 -0.49 -24.73
CA ASP A 95 3.14 -0.32 -25.04
C ASP A 95 2.93 0.82 -26.07
N PRO A 96 2.06 0.63 -27.08
CA PRO A 96 1.76 1.66 -28.07
C PRO A 96 1.28 3.00 -27.51
N ILE A 97 0.77 3.05 -26.27
CA ILE A 97 0.36 4.30 -25.61
C ILE A 97 1.50 5.34 -25.52
N PHE A 98 2.74 4.88 -25.54
CA PHE A 98 3.93 5.73 -25.53
C PHE A 98 4.37 6.17 -26.94
N THR A 99 3.63 5.81 -27.98
CA THR A 99 3.87 6.27 -29.35
C THR A 99 2.91 7.41 -29.71
N LEU A 100 3.44 8.60 -29.97
CA LEU A 100 2.63 9.74 -30.44
C LEU A 100 2.18 9.56 -31.90
N GLU A 101 1.15 10.30 -32.33
CA GLU A 101 0.61 10.24 -33.71
C GLU A 101 1.67 10.46 -34.81
N GLY A 102 2.74 11.21 -34.50
CA GLY A 102 3.89 11.43 -35.40
C GLY A 102 4.97 10.35 -35.35
N GLY A 103 4.75 9.23 -34.66
CA GLY A 103 5.71 8.12 -34.51
C GLY A 103 6.81 8.35 -33.47
N LYS A 104 6.87 9.54 -32.84
CA LYS A 104 7.81 9.82 -31.75
C LYS A 104 7.48 8.94 -30.54
N GLN A 105 8.46 8.16 -30.11
CA GLN A 105 8.41 7.39 -28.88
C GLN A 105 8.63 8.30 -27.67
N ILE A 106 7.79 8.16 -26.66
CA ILE A 106 7.93 8.79 -25.35
C ILE A 106 8.68 7.82 -24.45
N ASN A 107 9.75 8.28 -23.80
CA ASN A 107 10.35 7.53 -22.71
C ASN A 107 9.39 7.54 -21.53
N LYS A 108 8.96 6.35 -21.10
CA LYS A 108 8.04 6.16 -19.99
C LYS A 108 8.52 6.83 -18.70
N ASP A 109 9.79 6.67 -18.35
CA ASP A 109 10.31 7.12 -17.06
C ASP A 109 10.46 8.65 -17.04
N GLU A 110 10.95 9.23 -18.15
CA GLU A 110 10.97 10.69 -18.34
C GLU A 110 9.55 11.29 -18.28
N PHE A 111 8.56 10.62 -18.88
CA PHE A 111 7.16 11.07 -18.80
C PHE A 111 6.63 11.05 -17.35
N ILE A 112 6.95 10.02 -16.57
CA ILE A 112 6.53 9.93 -15.17
C ILE A 112 7.19 11.06 -14.35
N GLU A 113 8.48 11.33 -14.58
CA GLU A 113 9.19 12.46 -13.95
C GLU A 113 8.56 13.81 -14.29
N ASP A 114 8.30 14.07 -15.57
CA ASP A 114 7.63 15.29 -16.04
C ASP A 114 6.25 15.47 -15.38
N VAL A 115 5.47 14.39 -15.29
CA VAL A 115 4.17 14.41 -14.61
C VAL A 115 4.34 14.72 -13.12
N MET A 116 5.32 14.13 -12.44
CA MET A 116 5.59 14.46 -11.02
C MET A 116 5.93 15.94 -10.85
N HIS A 117 6.78 16.51 -11.70
CA HIS A 117 7.12 17.94 -11.66
C HIS A 117 5.93 18.85 -11.94
N ALA A 118 5.15 18.54 -12.97
CA ALA A 118 3.97 19.32 -13.34
C ALA A 118 2.88 19.27 -12.25
N THR A 119 2.67 18.11 -11.65
CA THR A 119 1.66 17.93 -10.59
C THR A 119 2.09 18.58 -9.28
N ASN A 120 3.38 18.53 -8.92
CA ASN A 120 3.93 19.31 -7.81
C ASN A 120 3.74 20.83 -8.02
N THR A 121 3.89 21.31 -9.25
CA THR A 121 3.63 22.71 -9.58
C THR A 121 2.16 23.07 -9.38
N CYS A 122 1.23 22.23 -9.84
CA CYS A 122 -0.21 22.42 -9.62
C CYS A 122 -0.54 22.44 -8.11
N ILE A 123 0.03 21.50 -7.34
CA ILE A 123 -0.14 21.42 -5.88
C ILE A 123 0.33 22.73 -5.22
N ASN A 124 1.52 23.21 -5.56
CA ASN A 124 2.09 24.43 -4.98
C ASN A 124 1.24 25.67 -5.28
N ILE A 125 0.73 25.81 -6.51
CA ILE A 125 -0.18 26.91 -6.88
C ILE A 125 -1.45 26.83 -6.03
N CYS A 126 -2.07 25.65 -5.94
CA CYS A 126 -3.27 25.43 -5.15
C CYS A 126 -3.05 25.76 -3.66
N GLN A 127 -1.94 25.32 -3.08
CA GLN A 127 -1.58 25.59 -1.69
C GLN A 127 -1.38 27.10 -1.43
N THR A 128 -0.72 27.81 -2.35
CA THR A 128 -0.52 29.26 -2.26
C THR A 128 -1.85 30.02 -2.19
N HIS A 129 -2.88 29.50 -2.84
CA HIS A 129 -4.21 30.12 -2.91
C HIS A 129 -5.25 29.47 -1.97
N GLY A 130 -4.85 28.55 -1.09
CA GLY A 130 -5.76 27.86 -0.17
C GLY A 130 -6.81 26.98 -0.86
N ALA A 131 -6.54 26.50 -2.07
CA ALA A 131 -7.45 25.66 -2.83
C ALA A 131 -7.50 24.24 -2.24
N ILE A 132 -8.47 24.01 -1.35
CA ILE A 132 -8.68 22.73 -0.68
C ILE A 132 -10.10 22.23 -0.97
N ASN A 133 -10.18 21.04 -1.57
CA ASN A 133 -11.41 20.31 -1.90
C ASN A 133 -11.07 18.84 -2.22
N GLU A 134 -12.06 18.03 -2.57
CA GLU A 134 -11.90 16.60 -2.86
C GLU A 134 -10.93 16.34 -4.01
N ILE A 135 -10.94 17.16 -5.06
CA ILE A 135 -10.05 17.02 -6.22
C ILE A 135 -8.60 17.25 -5.80
N MET A 136 -8.34 18.26 -4.95
CA MET A 136 -7.02 18.50 -4.40
C MET A 136 -6.54 17.33 -3.51
N VAL A 137 -7.40 16.79 -2.64
CA VAL A 137 -7.04 15.64 -1.80
C VAL A 137 -6.72 14.42 -2.67
N CYS A 138 -7.50 14.17 -3.72
CA CYS A 138 -7.21 13.12 -4.70
C CYS A 138 -5.86 13.34 -5.39
N LEU A 139 -5.57 14.55 -5.85
CA LEU A 139 -4.30 14.90 -6.50
C LEU A 139 -3.11 14.62 -5.57
N ILE A 140 -3.15 15.10 -4.33
CA ILE A 140 -2.06 14.89 -3.35
C ILE A 140 -1.90 13.38 -3.08
N TYR A 141 -3.01 12.64 -2.93
CA TYR A 141 -2.97 11.19 -2.69
C TYR A 141 -2.35 10.41 -3.85
N PHE A 142 -2.76 10.67 -5.10
CA PHE A 142 -2.15 10.02 -6.26
C PHE A 142 -0.71 10.45 -6.47
N ASN A 143 -0.36 11.72 -6.19
CA ASN A 143 1.02 12.18 -6.24
C ASN A 143 1.88 11.41 -5.22
N MET A 144 1.39 11.20 -4.01
CA MET A 144 2.05 10.35 -3.01
C MET A 144 2.30 8.93 -3.53
N LEU A 145 1.29 8.28 -4.12
CA LEU A 145 1.45 6.93 -4.67
C LEU A 145 2.48 6.87 -5.80
N VAL A 146 2.45 7.83 -6.73
CA VAL A 146 3.40 7.89 -7.85
C VAL A 146 4.82 8.10 -7.32
N VAL A 147 5.00 9.04 -6.39
CA VAL A 147 6.29 9.30 -5.72
C VAL A 147 6.80 8.05 -5.01
N SER A 148 5.93 7.33 -4.30
CA SER A 148 6.28 6.08 -3.60
C SER A 148 6.75 5.00 -4.56
N ASN A 149 5.99 4.75 -5.63
CA ASN A 149 6.33 3.74 -6.63
C ASN A 149 7.63 4.07 -7.38
N PHE A 150 7.94 5.36 -7.53
CA PHE A 150 9.10 5.82 -8.29
C PHE A 150 10.39 5.86 -7.45
N TYR A 151 10.35 6.49 -6.28
CA TYR A 151 11.52 6.66 -5.41
C TYR A 151 11.67 5.57 -4.34
N GLY A 152 10.64 4.76 -4.12
CA GLY A 152 10.56 3.74 -3.08
C GLY A 152 9.75 4.21 -1.88
N ASP A 153 9.15 3.27 -1.15
CA ASP A 153 8.28 3.59 -0.02
C ASP A 153 9.07 4.26 1.11
N ASN A 154 10.36 3.93 1.27
CA ASN A 154 11.23 4.47 2.34
C ASN A 154 11.68 5.92 2.06
N TYR A 155 11.35 6.48 0.90
CA TYR A 155 11.68 7.86 0.56
C TYR A 155 10.92 8.83 1.48
N HIS A 156 11.67 9.71 2.18
CA HIS A 156 11.06 10.67 3.10
C HIS A 156 10.02 11.58 2.43
N GLY A 157 10.15 11.86 1.13
CA GLY A 157 9.17 12.63 0.38
C GLY A 157 7.78 11.98 0.33
N THR A 158 7.69 10.65 0.31
CA THR A 158 6.44 9.89 0.39
C THR A 158 5.72 10.19 1.71
N TRP A 159 6.45 10.09 2.82
CA TRP A 159 5.92 10.36 4.17
C TRP A 159 5.45 11.81 4.33
N ARG A 160 6.25 12.76 3.87
CA ARG A 160 5.85 14.18 3.89
C ARG A 160 4.55 14.39 3.11
N ARG A 161 4.43 13.78 1.93
CA ARG A 161 3.23 13.89 1.09
C ARG A 161 2.00 13.22 1.72
N MET A 162 2.18 12.15 2.48
CA MET A 162 1.09 11.58 3.29
C MET A 162 0.57 12.60 4.31
N GLY A 163 1.46 13.28 5.03
CA GLY A 163 1.10 14.35 5.96
C GLY A 163 0.33 15.49 5.27
N ASP A 164 0.79 15.93 4.09
CA ASP A 164 0.08 16.94 3.29
C ASP A 164 -1.33 16.47 2.90
N CYS A 165 -1.48 15.18 2.54
CA CYS A 165 -2.76 14.60 2.15
C CYS A 165 -3.74 14.59 3.33
N VAL A 166 -3.30 14.16 4.50
CA VAL A 166 -4.09 14.16 5.73
C VAL A 166 -4.50 15.58 6.14
N SER A 167 -3.56 16.52 6.08
CA SER A 167 -3.84 17.93 6.36
C SER A 167 -4.90 18.51 5.41
N ALA A 168 -4.77 18.26 4.10
CA ALA A 168 -5.76 18.69 3.11
C ALA A 168 -7.13 18.02 3.32
N LEU A 169 -7.16 16.74 3.68
CA LEU A 169 -8.37 16.00 4.00
C LEU A 169 -9.11 16.60 5.20
N TYR A 170 -8.37 16.95 6.27
CA TYR A 170 -8.94 17.61 7.44
C TYR A 170 -9.44 19.02 7.11
N ALA A 171 -8.65 19.82 6.39
CA ALA A 171 -9.04 21.15 5.95
C ALA A 171 -10.28 21.14 5.02
N ALA A 172 -10.46 20.08 4.21
CA ALA A 172 -11.66 19.87 3.40
C ALA A 172 -12.89 19.39 4.20
N GLY A 173 -12.76 19.11 5.50
CA GLY A 173 -13.85 18.61 6.33
C GLY A 173 -14.26 17.16 6.01
N ILE A 174 -13.44 16.40 5.29
CA ILE A 174 -13.77 15.04 4.83
C ILE A 174 -13.87 14.05 6.00
N HIS A 175 -13.30 14.36 7.17
CA HIS A 175 -13.47 13.58 8.40
C HIS A 175 -14.83 13.79 9.10
N CYS A 176 -15.61 14.82 8.72
CA CYS A 176 -16.87 15.19 9.37
C CYS A 176 -18.11 14.84 8.53
N GLU A 177 -18.95 13.93 8.99
CA GLU A 177 -20.21 13.53 8.35
C GLU A 177 -21.46 14.07 9.07
N GLY A 178 -21.49 14.06 10.41
CA GLY A 178 -22.67 14.43 11.20
C GLY A 178 -23.11 15.89 10.99
N SER A 179 -22.16 16.80 10.77
CA SER A 179 -22.44 18.22 10.48
C SER A 179 -23.04 18.46 9.09
N ASN A 180 -22.98 17.48 8.18
CA ASN A 180 -23.31 17.62 6.76
C ASN A 180 -24.52 16.76 6.33
N SER A 181 -25.19 16.08 7.27
CA SER A 181 -26.19 15.06 6.98
C SER A 181 -27.66 15.50 7.15
N GLU A 182 -27.92 16.70 7.68
CA GLU A 182 -29.27 17.22 7.93
C GLU A 182 -29.41 18.71 7.53
N GLY A 183 -30.64 19.14 7.22
CA GLY A 183 -30.98 20.54 6.92
C GLY A 183 -30.71 20.99 5.48
N GLU A 184 -30.66 22.31 5.27
CA GLU A 184 -30.50 22.95 3.93
C GLU A 184 -29.13 22.68 3.28
N ASN A 185 -28.14 22.21 4.03
CA ASN A 185 -26.78 21.87 3.57
C ASN A 185 -26.55 20.36 3.43
N CYS A 186 -27.62 19.57 3.26
CA CYS A 186 -27.51 18.11 3.15
C CYS A 186 -26.59 17.67 2.00
N GLU A 187 -25.55 16.92 2.34
CA GLU A 187 -24.60 16.35 1.39
C GLU A 187 -25.31 15.35 0.44
N PRO A 188 -25.19 15.51 -0.90
CA PRO A 188 -25.70 14.54 -1.85
C PRO A 188 -25.10 13.15 -1.63
N PHE A 189 -25.90 12.09 -1.81
CA PHE A 189 -25.49 10.70 -1.58
C PHE A 189 -24.15 10.35 -2.25
N PHE A 190 -23.98 10.73 -3.52
CA PHE A 190 -22.78 10.41 -4.28
C PHE A 190 -21.52 11.07 -3.68
N MET A 191 -21.64 12.30 -3.18
CA MET A 191 -20.54 12.99 -2.52
C MET A 191 -20.22 12.37 -1.17
N ARG A 192 -21.24 11.97 -0.41
CA ARG A 192 -21.05 11.28 0.86
C ARG A 192 -20.26 9.99 0.67
N GLU A 193 -20.65 9.14 -0.28
CA GLU A 193 -19.91 7.92 -0.59
C GLU A 193 -18.51 8.21 -1.15
N PHE A 194 -18.36 9.25 -1.98
CA PHE A 194 -17.05 9.65 -2.48
C PHE A 194 -16.11 10.08 -1.33
N ARG A 195 -16.58 10.90 -0.38
CA ARG A 195 -15.81 11.33 0.78
C ARG A 195 -15.51 10.17 1.74
N ARG A 196 -16.46 9.27 1.98
CA ARG A 196 -16.22 8.04 2.77
C ARG A 196 -15.13 7.17 2.13
N LYS A 197 -15.17 6.99 0.81
CA LYS A 197 -14.17 6.23 0.05
C LYS A 197 -12.78 6.87 0.13
N LEU A 198 -12.70 8.19 -0.02
CA LEU A 198 -11.45 8.94 0.08
C LEU A 198 -10.88 8.90 1.51
N TYR A 199 -11.72 9.11 2.53
CA TYR A 199 -11.34 8.98 3.94
C TYR A 199 -10.76 7.60 4.25
N ALA A 200 -11.51 6.54 3.93
CA ALA A 200 -11.09 5.16 4.19
C ALA A 200 -9.78 4.81 3.47
N THR A 201 -9.57 5.34 2.27
CA THR A 201 -8.34 5.16 1.51
C THR A 201 -7.15 5.85 2.17
N VAL A 202 -7.26 7.13 2.53
CA VAL A 202 -6.14 7.85 3.16
C VAL A 202 -5.84 7.25 4.53
N TYR A 203 -6.89 6.94 5.30
CA TYR A 203 -6.79 6.30 6.61
C TYR A 203 -6.07 4.95 6.54
N ARG A 204 -6.40 4.06 5.59
CA ARG A 204 -5.66 2.78 5.46
C ARG A 204 -4.19 2.99 5.11
N SER A 205 -3.87 3.94 4.23
CA SER A 205 -2.51 4.14 3.75
C SER A 205 -1.62 4.75 4.83
N ASP A 206 -2.16 5.69 5.62
CA ASP A 206 -1.52 6.24 6.82
C ASP A 206 -1.09 5.12 7.79
N LYS A 207 -1.98 4.16 8.09
CA LYS A 207 -1.69 3.08 9.05
C LYS A 207 -0.73 2.06 8.49
N THR A 208 -0.85 1.72 7.20
CA THR A 208 0.08 0.80 6.56
C THR A 208 1.50 1.36 6.57
N LEU A 209 1.69 2.65 6.29
CA LEU A 209 3.01 3.29 6.42
C LEU A 209 3.45 3.34 7.89
N ALA A 210 2.59 3.79 8.81
CA ALA A 210 2.92 3.89 10.23
C ALA A 210 3.41 2.57 10.84
N VAL A 211 2.70 1.47 10.58
CA VAL A 211 3.10 0.12 11.02
C VAL A 211 4.44 -0.29 10.44
N PHE A 212 4.63 -0.10 9.13
CA PHE A 212 5.84 -0.55 8.45
C PHE A 212 7.11 0.19 8.92
N TYR A 213 7.01 1.48 9.21
CA TYR A 213 8.16 2.28 9.65
C TYR A 213 8.29 2.42 11.16
N GLY A 214 7.40 1.81 11.95
CA GLY A 214 7.35 2.03 13.40
C GLY A 214 7.15 3.51 13.78
N ARG A 215 6.37 4.26 13.00
CA ARG A 215 6.15 5.70 13.20
C ARG A 215 4.72 5.98 13.68
N PRO A 216 4.48 7.05 14.46
CA PRO A 216 3.13 7.46 14.81
C PRO A 216 2.28 7.72 13.55
N PRO A 217 1.03 7.22 13.49
CA PRO A 217 0.11 7.57 12.41
C PRO A 217 -0.30 9.04 12.50
N VAL A 218 -0.63 9.64 11.36
CA VAL A 218 -1.02 11.05 11.28
C VAL A 218 -2.52 11.23 11.53
N MET A 219 -3.35 10.30 11.03
CA MET A 219 -4.79 10.34 11.27
C MET A 219 -5.12 9.59 12.56
N ALA A 220 -5.93 10.17 13.44
CA ALA A 220 -6.50 9.43 14.56
C ALA A 220 -7.99 9.16 14.34
N TRP A 221 -8.43 7.91 14.53
CA TRP A 221 -9.83 7.54 14.31
C TRP A 221 -10.80 8.31 15.24
N ARG A 222 -10.34 8.68 16.44
CA ARG A 222 -11.13 9.35 17.49
C ARG A 222 -11.58 10.77 17.12
N TYR A 223 -10.95 11.40 16.12
CA TYR A 223 -11.29 12.76 15.68
C TYR A 223 -12.08 12.77 14.37
N SER A 224 -12.79 11.69 14.07
CA SER A 224 -13.61 11.55 12.87
C SER A 224 -14.93 10.87 13.23
N ASP A 225 -16.03 11.38 12.71
CA ASP A 225 -17.35 10.71 12.76
C ASP A 225 -17.74 10.13 11.39
N ARG A 226 -16.81 10.16 10.42
CA ARG A 226 -17.03 9.61 9.07
C ARG A 226 -17.34 8.12 9.13
N LYS A 227 -18.47 7.73 8.54
CA LYS A 227 -18.92 6.34 8.54
C LYS A 227 -18.20 5.53 7.46
N MET A 228 -18.23 4.19 7.61
CA MET A 228 -17.74 3.28 6.58
C MET A 228 -18.57 3.42 5.30
N LEU A 229 -17.90 3.51 4.13
CA LEU A 229 -18.52 3.51 2.79
C LEU A 229 -19.33 2.23 2.55
N LEU A 230 -20.40 2.25 1.75
CA LEU A 230 -21.22 1.07 1.44
C LEU A 230 -20.57 0.17 0.39
N ASP A 231 -20.86 -1.14 0.43
CA ASP A 231 -20.34 -2.11 -0.55
C ASP A 231 -21.18 -2.13 -1.84
N ILE A 232 -21.15 -1.01 -2.56
CA ILE A 232 -21.87 -0.80 -3.83
C ILE A 232 -20.90 -0.40 -4.95
N SER A 233 -21.35 -0.55 -6.19
CA SER A 233 -20.57 -0.21 -7.36
C SER A 233 -20.41 1.30 -7.52
N ASP A 234 -19.26 1.73 -8.07
CA ASP A 234 -19.02 3.14 -8.42
C ASP A 234 -20.08 3.66 -9.43
N GLN A 235 -20.69 2.75 -10.22
CA GLN A 235 -21.77 3.08 -11.15
C GLN A 235 -23.07 3.42 -10.41
N ALA A 236 -23.43 2.65 -9.38
CA ALA A 236 -24.58 2.95 -8.54
C ALA A 236 -24.40 4.27 -7.77
N VAL A 237 -23.19 4.54 -7.26
CA VAL A 237 -22.85 5.80 -6.58
C VAL A 237 -23.06 7.00 -7.50
N ALA A 238 -22.64 6.89 -8.76
CA ALA A 238 -22.73 7.97 -9.75
C ALA A 238 -23.99 7.90 -10.64
N SER A 239 -24.96 7.05 -10.31
CA SER A 239 -26.14 6.83 -11.14
C SER A 239 -27.09 8.02 -11.10
N GLU A 240 -27.61 8.38 -12.27
CA GLU A 240 -28.73 9.32 -12.40
C GLU A 240 -30.09 8.63 -12.21
N ASP A 241 -30.13 7.31 -12.39
CA ASP A 241 -31.31 6.51 -12.15
C ASP A 241 -31.31 6.01 -10.70
N GLY A 242 -32.24 6.56 -9.91
CA GLY A 242 -32.44 6.16 -8.52
C GLY A 242 -32.81 4.69 -8.36
N ALA A 243 -33.41 4.05 -9.36
CA ALA A 243 -33.76 2.62 -9.30
C ALA A 243 -32.51 1.74 -9.27
N ILE A 244 -31.45 2.09 -9.99
CA ILE A 244 -30.16 1.38 -9.97
C ILE A 244 -29.55 1.44 -8.56
N LEU A 245 -29.54 2.64 -7.96
CA LEU A 245 -29.02 2.81 -6.60
C LEU A 245 -29.84 2.01 -5.59
N GLN A 246 -31.19 2.12 -5.63
CA GLN A 246 -32.05 1.38 -4.71
C GLN A 246 -31.90 -0.14 -4.83
N ALA A 247 -31.72 -0.65 -6.06
CA ALA A 247 -31.51 -2.07 -6.30
C ALA A 247 -30.20 -2.61 -5.72
N GLU A 248 -29.13 -1.81 -5.66
CA GLU A 248 -27.91 -2.20 -4.98
C GLU A 248 -28.02 -2.04 -3.46
N LEU A 249 -28.64 -0.96 -2.98
CA LEU A 249 -28.87 -0.75 -1.54
C LEU A 249 -29.73 -1.86 -0.92
N SER A 250 -30.70 -2.41 -1.65
CA SER A 250 -31.52 -3.53 -1.16
C SER A 250 -30.78 -4.86 -1.03
N LYS A 251 -29.56 -4.95 -1.57
CA LYS A 251 -28.69 -6.14 -1.54
C LYS A 251 -27.56 -5.99 -0.53
N LEU A 252 -27.71 -5.07 0.42
CA LEU A 252 -26.76 -4.90 1.50
C LEU A 252 -27.26 -5.59 2.76
N ASP A 253 -26.36 -6.24 3.48
CA ASP A 253 -26.63 -6.71 4.83
C ASP A 253 -26.66 -5.54 5.84
N SER A 254 -26.96 -5.85 7.10
CA SER A 254 -27.00 -4.84 8.17
C SER A 254 -25.65 -4.15 8.44
N ALA A 255 -24.53 -4.74 8.03
CA ALA A 255 -23.20 -4.15 8.14
C ALA A 255 -22.81 -3.35 6.88
N GLY A 256 -23.63 -3.37 5.83
CA GLY A 256 -23.41 -2.68 4.56
C GLY A 256 -22.55 -3.46 3.55
N TRP A 257 -22.41 -4.78 3.70
CA TRP A 257 -21.76 -5.68 2.72
C TRP A 257 -22.73 -6.18 1.66
N ASN A 258 -22.24 -6.41 0.45
CA ASN A 258 -23.01 -6.96 -0.64
C ASN A 258 -23.38 -8.44 -0.39
N THR A 259 -24.66 -8.78 -0.46
CA THR A 259 -25.14 -10.16 -0.21
C THR A 259 -25.04 -11.09 -1.42
N GLU A 260 -24.80 -10.56 -2.62
CA GLU A 260 -24.69 -11.31 -3.88
C GLU A 260 -23.25 -11.75 -4.19
N GLY A 261 -22.28 -11.40 -3.33
CA GLY A 261 -20.88 -11.78 -3.50
C GLY A 261 -20.16 -11.06 -4.65
N SER A 262 -20.65 -9.86 -5.01
CA SER A 262 -19.99 -8.97 -5.97
C SER A 262 -18.80 -8.26 -5.31
N LEU A 263 -17.69 -8.14 -6.04
CA LEU A 263 -16.48 -7.47 -5.57
C LEU A 263 -16.32 -6.13 -6.29
N HIS A 264 -16.55 -5.05 -5.56
CA HIS A 264 -16.41 -3.67 -6.01
C HIS A 264 -15.13 -3.04 -5.45
N PRO A 265 -14.65 -1.92 -6.01
CA PRO A 265 -13.58 -1.14 -5.39
C PRO A 265 -13.88 -0.77 -3.93
N ALA A 266 -15.15 -0.50 -3.62
CA ALA A 266 -15.61 -0.22 -2.26
C ALA A 266 -15.38 -1.42 -1.32
N THR A 267 -15.59 -2.65 -1.78
CA THR A 267 -15.40 -3.88 -0.99
C THR A 267 -14.00 -3.96 -0.39
N PHE A 268 -12.97 -3.79 -1.23
CA PHE A 268 -11.58 -3.88 -0.81
C PHE A 268 -11.18 -2.72 0.11
N ILE A 269 -11.66 -1.51 -0.18
CA ILE A 269 -11.39 -0.33 0.65
C ILE A 269 -12.02 -0.48 2.04
N ARG A 270 -13.26 -0.99 2.13
CA ARG A 270 -13.93 -1.29 3.41
C ARG A 270 -13.11 -2.25 4.26
N LEU A 271 -12.70 -3.37 3.66
CA LEU A 271 -11.97 -4.43 4.35
C LEU A 271 -10.60 -3.96 4.86
N CYS A 272 -9.82 -3.28 4.01
CA CYS A 272 -8.53 -2.71 4.42
C CYS A 272 -8.67 -1.57 5.45
N CYS A 273 -9.74 -0.76 5.37
CA CYS A 273 -9.99 0.29 6.34
C CYS A 273 -10.28 -0.30 7.73
N GLN A 274 -11.03 -1.40 7.80
CA GLN A 274 -11.29 -2.07 9.07
C GLN A 274 -10.03 -2.70 9.67
N LEU A 275 -9.17 -3.33 8.85
CA LEU A 275 -7.84 -3.78 9.27
C LEU A 275 -6.97 -2.62 9.79
N ALA A 276 -7.07 -1.44 9.17
CA ALA A 276 -6.36 -0.25 9.63
C ALA A 276 -6.78 0.22 11.03
N VAL A 277 -8.03 0.00 11.45
CA VAL A 277 -8.46 0.28 12.83
C VAL A 277 -7.71 -0.61 13.82
N PHE A 278 -7.57 -1.90 13.53
CA PHE A 278 -6.79 -2.82 14.37
C PHE A 278 -5.29 -2.47 14.36
N LYS A 279 -4.75 -2.05 13.21
CA LYS A 279 -3.37 -1.55 13.12
C LYS A 279 -3.14 -0.31 13.99
N GLU A 280 -4.08 0.65 13.99
CA GLU A 280 -3.96 1.84 14.85
C GLU A 280 -3.96 1.45 16.33
N ARG A 281 -4.84 0.53 16.75
CA ARG A 281 -4.83 -0.01 18.13
C ARG A 281 -3.53 -0.72 18.47
N LEU A 282 -2.95 -1.47 17.53
CA LEU A 282 -1.65 -2.11 17.73
C LEU A 282 -0.54 -1.06 17.87
N LEU A 283 -0.55 -0.01 17.04
CA LEU A 283 0.39 1.12 17.11
C LEU A 283 0.29 1.86 18.45
N GLU A 284 -0.92 2.03 19.00
CA GLU A 284 -1.10 2.57 20.36
C GLU A 284 -0.34 1.74 21.40
N GLN A 285 -0.26 0.41 21.25
CA GLN A 285 0.50 -0.46 22.17
C GLN A 285 2.01 -0.46 21.88
N SER A 286 2.42 -0.45 20.61
CA SER A 286 3.83 -0.54 20.24
C SER A 286 4.59 0.77 20.45
N LEU A 287 3.92 1.92 20.28
CA LEU A 287 4.51 3.25 20.35
C LEU A 287 4.20 4.02 21.65
N ALA A 288 3.43 3.43 22.57
CA ALA A 288 3.20 4.01 23.88
C ALA A 288 4.54 4.25 24.61
N GLY A 289 4.74 5.49 25.09
CA GLY A 289 5.97 5.86 25.80
C GLY A 289 6.09 5.13 27.14
N GLU A 290 5.11 5.31 28.04
CA GLU A 290 4.99 4.46 29.23
C GLU A 290 4.23 3.19 28.85
N LYS A 291 4.89 2.04 28.97
CA LYS A 291 4.28 0.74 28.69
C LYS A 291 3.24 0.44 29.77
N ASP A 292 1.97 0.38 29.37
CA ASP A 292 0.88 -0.08 30.21
C ASP A 292 1.21 -1.48 30.77
N SER A 293 0.93 -1.73 32.05
CA SER A 293 1.09 -3.06 32.64
C SER A 293 0.26 -4.12 31.91
N ASP A 294 -0.79 -3.69 31.20
CA ASP A 294 -1.71 -4.54 30.47
C ASP A 294 -1.37 -4.71 28.98
N VAL A 295 -0.19 -4.26 28.49
CA VAL A 295 0.18 -4.34 27.06
C VAL A 295 -0.05 -5.74 26.47
N VAL A 296 0.37 -6.81 27.15
CA VAL A 296 0.16 -8.20 26.68
C VAL A 296 -1.34 -8.51 26.54
N ARG A 297 -2.13 -8.22 27.57
CA ARG A 297 -3.60 -8.42 27.56
C ARG A 297 -4.27 -7.64 26.44
N ASN A 298 -3.84 -6.40 26.22
CA ASN A 298 -4.38 -5.53 25.17
C ASN A 298 -4.06 -6.09 23.77
N ILE A 299 -2.81 -6.54 23.55
CA ILE A 299 -2.39 -7.15 22.28
C ILE A 299 -3.17 -8.44 22.00
N GLU A 300 -3.33 -9.31 23.00
CA GLU A 300 -4.12 -10.55 22.88
C GLU A 300 -5.59 -10.24 22.56
N THR A 301 -6.16 -9.22 23.21
CA THR A 301 -7.53 -8.75 22.93
C THR A 301 -7.67 -8.26 21.49
N ILE A 302 -6.73 -7.44 21.00
CA ILE A 302 -6.70 -6.99 19.61
C ILE A 302 -6.64 -8.18 18.65
N SER A 303 -5.81 -9.18 18.95
CA SER A 303 -5.67 -10.38 18.12
C SER A 303 -6.97 -11.21 18.06
N ALA A 304 -7.61 -11.41 19.21
CA ALA A 304 -8.85 -12.16 19.31
C ALA A 304 -9.99 -11.48 18.54
N GLU A 305 -10.19 -10.17 18.76
CA GLU A 305 -11.24 -9.40 18.08
C GLU A 305 -11.00 -9.30 16.56
N CYS A 306 -9.74 -9.16 16.13
CA CYS A 306 -9.39 -9.16 14.71
C CYS A 306 -9.71 -10.52 14.06
N THR A 307 -9.39 -11.61 14.75
CA THR A 307 -9.69 -12.98 14.28
C THR A 307 -11.20 -13.21 14.21
N GLU A 308 -11.93 -12.85 15.26
CA GLU A 308 -13.39 -12.99 15.30
C GLU A 308 -14.04 -12.20 14.16
N TRP A 309 -13.64 -10.94 13.99
CA TRP A 309 -14.13 -10.10 12.90
C TRP A 309 -13.83 -10.72 11.53
N TRP A 310 -12.59 -11.19 11.30
CA TRP A 310 -12.22 -11.81 10.03
C TRP A 310 -13.06 -13.06 9.76
N GLN A 311 -13.23 -13.94 10.75
CA GLN A 311 -14.03 -15.17 10.59
C GLN A 311 -15.52 -14.90 10.37
N ALA A 312 -16.04 -13.78 10.89
CA ALA A 312 -17.42 -13.35 10.67
C ALA A 312 -17.66 -12.77 9.26
N LEU A 313 -16.60 -12.50 8.47
CA LEU A 313 -16.76 -12.00 7.11
C LEU A 313 -17.43 -13.03 6.19
N PRO A 314 -18.29 -12.58 5.26
CA PRO A 314 -18.79 -13.42 4.18
C PRO A 314 -17.66 -14.18 3.47
N ALA A 315 -17.88 -15.47 3.19
CA ALA A 315 -16.85 -16.34 2.61
C ALA A 315 -16.27 -15.79 1.30
N TYR A 316 -17.07 -15.09 0.49
CA TYR A 316 -16.61 -14.52 -0.78
C TYR A 316 -15.50 -13.46 -0.62
N LEU A 317 -15.33 -12.88 0.58
CA LEU A 317 -14.29 -11.91 0.92
C LEU A 317 -13.00 -12.56 1.42
N ARG A 318 -13.04 -13.84 1.78
CA ARG A 318 -11.95 -14.55 2.45
C ARG A 318 -11.21 -15.45 1.48
N TYR A 319 -10.03 -15.02 1.06
CA TYR A 319 -9.22 -15.72 0.06
C TYR A 319 -8.96 -17.19 0.44
N GLU A 320 -8.67 -17.45 1.71
CA GLU A 320 -8.33 -18.78 2.23
C GLU A 320 -9.48 -19.80 2.14
N THR A 321 -10.70 -19.34 1.82
CA THR A 321 -11.87 -20.21 1.60
C THR A 321 -12.00 -20.67 0.14
N TYR A 322 -11.22 -20.10 -0.78
CA TYR A 322 -11.27 -20.43 -2.19
C TYR A 322 -10.39 -21.63 -2.55
N THR A 323 -10.86 -22.45 -3.48
CA THR A 323 -9.99 -23.35 -4.25
C THR A 323 -9.23 -22.54 -5.31
N GLU A 324 -8.14 -23.10 -5.83
CA GLU A 324 -7.37 -22.44 -6.90
C GLU A 324 -8.24 -22.13 -8.13
N GLU A 325 -9.09 -23.07 -8.55
CA GLU A 325 -9.98 -22.90 -9.70
C GLU A 325 -11.04 -21.81 -9.44
N ALA A 326 -11.65 -21.80 -8.26
CA ALA A 326 -12.68 -20.82 -7.92
C ALA A 326 -12.09 -19.39 -7.85
N ALA A 327 -10.87 -19.24 -7.35
CA ALA A 327 -10.18 -17.96 -7.33
C ALA A 327 -9.74 -17.55 -8.74
N TRP A 328 -8.77 -18.26 -9.31
CA TRP A 328 -8.08 -17.83 -10.53
C TRP A 328 -8.94 -17.95 -11.79
N GLY A 329 -9.69 -19.04 -11.94
CA GLY A 329 -10.60 -19.26 -13.07
C GLY A 329 -11.93 -18.55 -12.87
N GLY A 330 -12.54 -18.70 -11.69
CA GLY A 330 -13.88 -18.16 -11.40
C GLY A 330 -13.93 -16.64 -11.21
N ARG A 331 -13.01 -16.05 -10.42
CA ARG A 331 -12.96 -14.59 -10.18
C ARG A 331 -12.03 -13.86 -11.14
N GLY A 332 -11.06 -14.56 -11.71
CA GLY A 332 -10.02 -13.99 -12.56
C GLY A 332 -8.82 -13.45 -11.76
N PRO A 333 -7.66 -13.27 -12.42
CA PRO A 333 -6.40 -12.91 -11.75
C PRO A 333 -6.46 -11.59 -10.97
N ALA A 334 -7.04 -10.53 -11.56
CA ALA A 334 -7.02 -9.20 -10.95
C ALA A 334 -7.78 -9.15 -9.61
N LEU A 335 -8.95 -9.79 -9.52
CA LEU A 335 -9.72 -9.86 -8.27
C LEU A 335 -9.07 -10.82 -7.26
N THR A 336 -8.53 -11.94 -7.75
CA THR A 336 -7.82 -12.90 -6.89
C THR A 336 -6.61 -12.27 -6.22
N ILE A 337 -5.80 -11.51 -6.96
CA ILE A 337 -4.67 -10.78 -6.39
C ILE A 337 -5.12 -9.78 -5.31
N ARG A 338 -6.24 -9.08 -5.53
CA ARG A 338 -6.79 -8.16 -4.51
C ARG A 338 -7.23 -8.88 -3.25
N LEU A 339 -7.89 -10.03 -3.37
CA LEU A 339 -8.26 -10.88 -2.23
C LEU A 339 -7.00 -11.40 -1.49
N ILE A 340 -5.97 -11.83 -2.23
CA ILE A 340 -4.69 -12.24 -1.65
C ILE A 340 -4.04 -11.07 -0.91
N THR A 341 -3.97 -9.87 -1.50
CA THR A 341 -3.41 -8.68 -0.83
C THR A 341 -4.16 -8.36 0.47
N CYS A 342 -5.49 -8.49 0.48
CA CYS A 342 -6.30 -8.30 1.68
C CYS A 342 -5.99 -9.33 2.76
N TYR A 343 -5.83 -10.60 2.38
CA TYR A 343 -5.47 -11.66 3.30
C TYR A 343 -4.04 -11.52 3.82
N LEU A 344 -3.09 -11.09 2.97
CA LEU A 344 -1.74 -10.74 3.39
C LEU A 344 -1.75 -9.58 4.40
N ASP A 345 -2.63 -8.60 4.24
CA ASP A 345 -2.76 -7.49 5.18
C ASP A 345 -3.24 -7.95 6.56
N TYR A 346 -4.20 -8.89 6.59
CA TYR A 346 -4.64 -9.56 7.81
C TYR A 346 -3.51 -10.38 8.46
N LEU A 347 -2.82 -11.21 7.68
CA LEU A 347 -1.69 -12.01 8.18
C LEU A 347 -0.54 -11.12 8.68
N HIS A 348 -0.27 -10.00 8.02
CA HIS A 348 0.75 -9.05 8.43
C HIS A 348 0.42 -8.42 9.78
N LEU A 349 -0.84 -8.09 10.04
CA LEU A 349 -1.26 -7.62 11.37
C LEU A 349 -1.00 -8.69 12.44
N HIS A 350 -1.30 -9.97 12.17
CA HIS A 350 -0.96 -11.07 13.08
C HIS A 350 0.54 -11.24 13.27
N PHE A 351 1.34 -11.08 12.22
CA PHE A 351 2.80 -11.08 12.31
C PHE A 351 3.30 -9.97 13.24
N GLN A 352 2.80 -8.74 13.10
CA GLN A 352 3.19 -7.62 13.96
C GLN A 352 2.76 -7.84 15.42
N ILE A 353 1.59 -8.44 15.64
CA ILE A 353 1.14 -8.86 16.98
C ILE A 353 2.12 -9.87 17.59
N GLN A 354 2.46 -10.93 16.86
CA GLN A 354 3.37 -11.97 17.37
C GLN A 354 4.79 -11.45 17.55
N ARG A 355 5.24 -10.55 16.67
CA ARG A 355 6.52 -9.85 16.80
C ARG A 355 6.58 -9.06 18.12
N LEU A 356 5.53 -8.28 18.41
CA LEU A 356 5.47 -7.47 19.63
C LEU A 356 5.41 -8.35 20.89
N LEU A 357 4.65 -9.45 20.86
CA LEU A 357 4.62 -10.42 21.95
C LEU A 357 5.97 -11.13 22.14
N HIS A 358 6.67 -11.45 21.05
CA HIS A 358 7.97 -12.12 21.11
C HIS A 358 9.03 -11.27 21.81
N GLY A 359 9.03 -9.96 21.58
CA GLY A 359 9.89 -9.02 22.31
C GLY A 359 9.58 -8.95 23.82
N ILE A 360 8.47 -9.53 24.28
CA ILE A 360 8.09 -9.62 25.71
C ILE A 360 8.32 -11.05 26.25
N THR A 361 8.01 -12.07 25.46
CA THR A 361 8.07 -13.48 25.87
C THR A 361 8.49 -14.42 24.74
N GLN A 362 9.44 -15.30 25.04
CA GLN A 362 9.90 -16.34 24.11
C GLN A 362 8.80 -17.34 23.73
N GLN A 363 7.72 -17.43 24.50
CA GLN A 363 6.58 -18.33 24.21
C GLN A 363 5.84 -17.95 22.92
N ALA A 364 5.99 -16.72 22.42
CA ALA A 364 5.36 -16.28 21.17
C ALA A 364 6.12 -16.72 19.91
N LEU A 365 7.37 -17.20 20.03
CA LEU A 365 8.20 -17.56 18.88
C LEU A 365 7.54 -18.58 17.93
N PRO A 366 6.94 -19.70 18.41
CA PRO A 366 6.31 -20.66 17.51
C PRO A 366 5.19 -20.05 16.66
N ALA A 367 4.36 -19.18 17.26
CA ALA A 367 3.27 -18.50 16.57
C ALA A 367 3.80 -17.45 15.57
N LEU A 368 4.87 -16.74 15.92
CA LEU A 368 5.58 -15.82 15.02
C LEU A 368 6.12 -16.54 13.78
N LEU A 369 6.76 -17.70 13.95
CA LEU A 369 7.27 -18.48 12.82
C LEU A 369 6.13 -19.05 11.96
N GLU A 370 5.02 -19.47 12.56
CA GLU A 370 3.87 -20.02 11.83
C GLU A 370 3.23 -18.97 10.92
N VAL A 371 2.95 -17.77 11.46
CA VAL A 371 2.39 -16.67 10.66
C VAL A 371 3.39 -16.20 9.61
N SER A 372 4.69 -16.18 9.93
CA SER A 372 5.75 -15.86 8.97
C SER A 372 5.76 -16.83 7.78
N LEU A 373 5.63 -18.13 8.05
CA LEU A 373 5.59 -19.14 6.99
C LEU A 373 4.35 -18.99 6.14
N ARG A 374 3.20 -18.73 6.77
CA ARG A 374 1.93 -18.50 6.07
C ARG A 374 1.97 -17.26 5.17
N LEU A 375 2.62 -16.18 5.62
CA LEU A 375 2.86 -14.98 4.81
C LEU A 375 3.66 -15.32 3.55
N ILE A 376 4.81 -16.00 3.69
CA ILE A 376 5.67 -16.36 2.56
C ILE A 376 4.92 -17.26 1.58
N VAL A 377 4.26 -18.31 2.06
CA VAL A 377 3.49 -19.24 1.21
C VAL A 377 2.41 -18.49 0.44
N THR A 378 1.67 -17.60 1.12
CA THR A 378 0.61 -16.79 0.49
C THR A 378 1.19 -15.82 -0.54
N CYS A 379 2.33 -15.18 -0.26
CA CYS A 379 3.03 -14.33 -1.21
C CYS A 379 3.50 -15.12 -2.44
N ILE A 380 4.06 -16.32 -2.29
CA ILE A 380 4.47 -17.18 -3.40
C ILE A 380 3.27 -17.55 -4.29
N VAL A 381 2.08 -17.76 -3.73
CA VAL A 381 0.88 -18.02 -4.57
C VAL A 381 0.57 -16.84 -5.50
N SER A 382 0.86 -15.61 -5.08
CA SER A 382 0.69 -14.43 -5.92
C SER A 382 1.69 -14.36 -7.10
N THR A 383 2.84 -15.03 -6.98
CA THR A 383 3.92 -15.04 -8.00
C THR A 383 3.73 -16.10 -9.09
N LYS A 384 2.61 -16.84 -9.10
CA LYS A 384 2.38 -17.90 -10.08
C LYS A 384 2.48 -17.42 -11.55
N PRO A 385 2.93 -18.27 -12.50
CA PRO A 385 3.25 -17.88 -13.88
C PRO A 385 2.12 -17.19 -14.66
N ASN A 386 0.87 -17.45 -14.30
CA ASN A 386 -0.30 -16.83 -14.94
C ASN A 386 -0.45 -15.33 -14.59
N ASN A 387 0.34 -14.81 -13.64
CA ASN A 387 0.34 -13.41 -13.19
C ASN A 387 1.51 -12.59 -13.75
N ARG A 388 2.12 -13.03 -14.85
CA ARG A 388 3.27 -12.34 -15.50
C ARG A 388 2.91 -11.03 -16.20
N ALA A 389 1.62 -10.69 -16.27
CA ALA A 389 1.17 -9.42 -16.83
C ALA A 389 1.87 -8.26 -16.11
N TYR A 390 2.35 -7.29 -16.87
CA TYR A 390 3.26 -6.25 -16.37
C TYR A 390 2.60 -5.41 -15.27
N GLU A 391 1.34 -5.05 -15.46
CA GLU A 391 0.52 -4.27 -14.53
C GLU A 391 0.31 -5.00 -13.21
N ILE A 392 0.12 -6.32 -13.24
CA ILE A 392 0.00 -7.14 -12.02
C ILE A 392 1.35 -7.18 -11.31
N ARG A 393 2.44 -7.38 -12.05
CA ARG A 393 3.79 -7.45 -11.48
C ARG A 393 4.21 -6.18 -10.78
N ARG A 394 3.83 -5.02 -11.30
CA ARG A 394 4.14 -3.71 -10.70
C ARG A 394 3.46 -3.48 -9.34
N HIS A 395 2.49 -4.29 -8.93
CA HIS A 395 1.92 -4.22 -7.59
C HIS A 395 2.69 -5.06 -6.55
N PHE A 396 3.55 -5.99 -6.97
CA PHE A 396 4.20 -6.93 -6.05
C PHE A 396 5.31 -6.33 -5.17
N PRO A 397 6.18 -5.41 -5.64
CA PRO A 397 7.30 -4.93 -4.85
C PRO A 397 6.88 -4.38 -3.48
N THR A 398 5.88 -3.49 -3.41
CA THR A 398 5.35 -2.98 -2.13
C THR A 398 4.74 -4.09 -1.28
N VAL A 399 3.94 -4.99 -1.85
CA VAL A 399 3.31 -6.08 -1.08
C VAL A 399 4.36 -7.02 -0.49
N ILE A 400 5.36 -7.40 -1.28
CA ILE A 400 6.46 -8.27 -0.88
C ILE A 400 7.32 -7.59 0.18
N LEU A 401 7.67 -6.32 -0.04
CA LEU A 401 8.47 -5.56 0.90
C LEU A 401 7.77 -5.45 2.26
N PHE A 402 6.48 -5.15 2.28
CA PHE A 402 5.74 -4.91 3.52
C PHE A 402 5.38 -6.21 4.25
N SER A 403 4.95 -7.23 3.52
CA SER A 403 4.36 -8.43 4.11
C SER A 403 5.28 -9.65 4.11
N CYS A 404 6.16 -9.78 3.12
CA CYS A 404 6.92 -11.02 2.89
C CYS A 404 8.35 -10.97 3.43
N LEU A 405 9.11 -9.92 3.09
CA LEU A 405 10.53 -9.84 3.41
C LEU A 405 10.84 -9.83 4.92
N PRO A 406 10.07 -9.13 5.79
CA PRO A 406 10.25 -9.23 7.24
C PRO A 406 10.05 -10.66 7.76
N ALA A 407 8.97 -11.32 7.32
CA ALA A 407 8.65 -12.70 7.68
C ALA A 407 9.71 -13.70 7.18
N ALA A 408 10.22 -13.49 5.96
CA ALA A 408 11.29 -14.28 5.37
C ALA A 408 12.60 -14.14 6.13
N GLY A 409 12.97 -12.91 6.52
CA GLY A 409 14.16 -12.67 7.33
C GLY A 409 14.08 -13.37 8.69
N VAL A 410 12.95 -13.24 9.40
CA VAL A 410 12.74 -13.95 10.69
C VAL A 410 12.91 -15.46 10.54
N LEU A 411 12.25 -16.06 9.53
CA LEU A 411 12.36 -17.49 9.29
C LEU A 411 13.77 -17.93 8.90
N ALA A 412 14.46 -17.16 8.05
CA ALA A 412 15.81 -17.47 7.60
C ALA A 412 16.80 -17.38 8.76
N LEU A 413 16.76 -16.31 9.54
CA LEU A 413 17.69 -16.08 10.64
C LEU A 413 17.43 -17.04 11.80
N GLU A 414 16.18 -17.35 12.12
CA GLU A 414 15.88 -18.35 13.15
C GLU A 414 16.27 -19.77 12.71
N LEU A 415 16.06 -20.09 11.42
CA LEU A 415 16.57 -21.34 10.83
C LEU A 415 18.10 -21.42 10.94
N ARG A 416 18.81 -20.32 10.66
CA ARG A 416 20.27 -20.22 10.78
C ARG A 416 20.73 -20.44 12.22
N ARG A 417 20.15 -19.70 13.17
CA ARG A 417 20.44 -19.80 14.61
C ARG A 417 20.28 -21.25 15.10
N CYS A 418 19.13 -21.87 14.82
CA CYS A 418 18.86 -23.28 15.14
C CYS A 418 19.89 -24.24 14.53
N THR A 419 20.34 -23.98 13.30
CA THR A 419 21.34 -24.82 12.62
C THR A 419 22.70 -24.75 13.30
N ILE A 420 23.16 -23.54 13.61
CA ILE A 420 24.48 -23.30 14.20
C ILE A 420 24.53 -23.84 15.63
N GLU A 421 23.51 -23.55 16.43
CA GLU A 421 23.42 -24.01 17.82
C GLU A 421 23.09 -25.52 17.95
N GLY A 422 22.65 -26.17 16.87
CA GLY A 422 22.24 -27.56 16.90
C GLY A 422 20.92 -27.80 17.66
N VAL A 423 20.07 -26.77 17.76
CA VAL A 423 18.75 -26.86 18.40
C VAL A 423 17.64 -26.98 17.35
N PRO A 424 16.59 -27.79 17.59
CA PRO A 424 15.50 -27.92 16.64
C PRO A 424 14.63 -26.66 16.60
N LEU A 425 14.04 -26.39 15.43
CA LEU A 425 12.94 -25.43 15.32
C LEU A 425 11.74 -25.90 16.16
N PRO A 426 10.82 -24.98 16.54
CA PRO A 426 9.57 -25.35 17.20
C PRO A 426 8.83 -26.45 16.43
N SER A 427 8.21 -27.40 17.15
CA SER A 427 7.56 -28.58 16.54
C SER A 427 6.43 -28.28 15.55
N THR A 428 5.86 -27.07 15.60
CA THR A 428 4.85 -26.58 14.65
C THR A 428 5.45 -26.21 13.29
N ILE A 429 6.77 -26.12 13.18
CA ILE A 429 7.50 -25.64 12.00
C ILE A 429 8.42 -26.74 11.47
N SER A 430 8.17 -27.15 10.23
CA SER A 430 9.04 -28.08 9.51
C SER A 430 10.24 -27.36 8.92
N ARG A 431 11.45 -27.74 9.34
CA ARG A 431 12.72 -27.24 8.77
C ARG A 431 12.75 -27.35 7.24
N ALA A 432 12.29 -28.49 6.71
CA ALA A 432 12.27 -28.73 5.27
C ALA A 432 11.29 -27.79 4.54
N ASP A 433 10.16 -27.45 5.16
CA ASP A 433 9.19 -26.54 4.57
C ASP A 433 9.69 -25.10 4.57
N VAL A 434 10.40 -24.68 5.63
CA VAL A 434 11.05 -23.37 5.68
C VAL A 434 12.09 -23.24 4.58
N ILE A 435 13.03 -24.20 4.48
CA ILE A 435 14.06 -24.20 3.44
C ILE A 435 13.42 -24.14 2.05
N ARG A 436 12.44 -25.02 1.77
CA ARG A 436 11.80 -25.09 0.45
C ARG A 436 11.12 -23.78 0.07
N ASN A 437 10.34 -23.18 0.97
CA ASN A 437 9.61 -21.96 0.66
C ASN A 437 10.53 -20.74 0.56
N LEU A 438 11.58 -20.66 1.39
CA LEU A 438 12.60 -19.62 1.25
C LEU A 438 13.34 -19.74 -0.09
N SER A 439 13.73 -20.95 -0.53
CA SER A 439 14.36 -21.16 -1.84
C SER A 439 13.44 -20.79 -3.01
N ILE A 440 12.14 -21.08 -2.91
CA ILE A 440 11.17 -20.67 -3.94
C ILE A 440 11.03 -19.14 -3.95
N LEU A 441 10.94 -18.52 -2.77
CA LEU A 441 10.82 -17.07 -2.63
C LEU A 441 12.04 -16.37 -3.24
N THR A 442 13.25 -16.82 -2.95
CA THR A 442 14.48 -16.19 -3.46
C THR A 442 14.53 -16.22 -4.98
N SER A 443 14.17 -17.37 -5.57
CA SER A 443 14.04 -17.50 -7.03
C SER A 443 12.92 -16.61 -7.59
N CYS A 444 11.80 -16.43 -6.88
CA CYS A 444 10.72 -15.53 -7.31
C CYS A 444 11.14 -14.06 -7.32
N LEU A 445 11.89 -13.64 -6.29
CA LEU A 445 12.32 -12.26 -6.10
C LEU A 445 13.21 -11.74 -7.24
N GLU A 446 14.01 -12.61 -7.86
CA GLU A 446 14.92 -12.27 -8.96
C GLU A 446 14.22 -11.69 -10.19
N TRP A 447 12.99 -12.12 -10.48
CA TRP A 447 12.28 -11.72 -11.71
C TRP A 447 10.99 -10.94 -11.46
N ILE A 448 10.44 -10.98 -10.23
CA ILE A 448 9.17 -10.31 -9.91
C ILE A 448 9.35 -8.81 -9.63
N VAL A 449 10.49 -8.43 -9.07
CA VAL A 449 10.81 -7.04 -8.76
C VAL A 449 11.56 -6.42 -9.93
N LEU A 450 10.84 -5.67 -10.76
CA LEU A 450 11.36 -5.12 -12.00
C LEU A 450 12.44 -4.05 -11.76
N PRO A 451 13.50 -4.00 -12.59
CA PRO A 451 14.39 -2.84 -12.66
C PRO A 451 13.58 -1.57 -12.96
N GLY A 452 13.83 -0.49 -12.21
CA GLY A 452 13.05 0.76 -12.28
C GLY A 452 11.85 0.83 -11.31
N ASP A 453 11.67 -0.16 -10.43
CA ASP A 453 10.85 -0.01 -9.23
C ASP A 453 11.60 0.74 -8.12
N GLY A 454 10.94 1.66 -7.44
CA GLY A 454 11.53 2.39 -6.33
C GLY A 454 12.04 1.48 -5.20
N ASN A 455 11.42 0.31 -5.02
CA ASN A 455 11.83 -0.67 -4.01
C ASN A 455 12.81 -1.72 -4.55
N HIS A 456 13.22 -1.66 -5.83
CA HIS A 456 14.02 -2.69 -6.47
C HIS A 456 15.34 -2.97 -5.73
N LYS A 457 16.06 -1.91 -5.36
CA LYS A 457 17.35 -2.04 -4.66
C LYS A 457 17.19 -2.75 -3.32
N LEU A 458 16.24 -2.32 -2.50
CA LEU A 458 15.99 -2.91 -1.17
C LEU A 458 15.57 -4.38 -1.27
N CYS A 459 14.62 -4.69 -2.15
CA CYS A 459 14.21 -6.06 -2.37
C CYS A 459 15.36 -6.95 -2.88
N SER A 460 16.23 -6.42 -3.74
CA SER A 460 17.39 -7.15 -4.26
C SER A 460 18.41 -7.48 -3.17
N GLU A 461 18.73 -6.53 -2.28
CA GLU A 461 19.64 -6.79 -1.16
C GLU A 461 19.09 -7.80 -0.16
N LEU A 462 17.81 -7.68 0.18
CA LEU A 462 17.15 -8.65 1.05
C LEU A 462 17.10 -10.04 0.41
N ASN A 463 16.92 -10.12 -0.91
CA ASN A 463 16.99 -11.38 -1.62
C ASN A 463 18.39 -12.02 -1.53
N LYS A 464 19.46 -11.24 -1.70
CA LYS A 464 20.84 -11.72 -1.53
C LYS A 464 21.09 -12.24 -0.12
N MET A 465 20.63 -11.50 0.89
CA MET A 465 20.74 -11.94 2.28
C MET A 465 20.05 -13.30 2.49
N LEU A 466 18.81 -13.45 2.02
CA LEU A 466 18.08 -14.70 2.14
C LEU A 466 18.79 -15.86 1.45
N ALA A 467 19.34 -15.64 0.25
CA ALA A 467 20.10 -16.65 -0.48
C ALA A 467 21.34 -17.10 0.30
N LEU A 468 22.06 -16.17 0.91
CA LEU A 468 23.29 -16.48 1.65
C LEU A 468 23.03 -17.17 2.99
N VAL A 469 21.97 -16.77 3.70
CA VAL A 469 21.52 -17.51 4.88
C VAL A 469 21.16 -18.95 4.51
N LEU A 470 20.48 -19.16 3.38
CA LEU A 470 20.17 -20.50 2.90
C LEU A 470 21.43 -21.29 2.56
N ASP A 471 22.39 -20.69 1.85
CA ASP A 471 23.66 -21.34 1.50
C ASP A 471 24.44 -21.74 2.75
N GLU A 472 24.51 -20.87 3.76
CA GLU A 472 25.17 -21.19 5.04
C GLU A 472 24.48 -22.35 5.76
N VAL A 473 23.15 -22.32 5.84
CA VAL A 473 22.36 -23.39 6.48
C VAL A 473 22.51 -24.73 5.77
N LEU A 474 22.57 -24.73 4.44
CA LEU A 474 22.66 -25.95 3.62
C LEU A 474 24.06 -26.55 3.63
N ASN A 475 25.11 -25.71 3.71
CA ASN A 475 26.50 -26.13 3.70
C ASN A 475 27.11 -26.24 5.12
N TYR A 476 26.31 -26.07 6.18
CA TYR A 476 26.80 -26.11 7.55
C TYR A 476 27.32 -27.51 7.94
N GLU A 477 28.59 -27.56 8.38
CA GLU A 477 29.21 -28.75 8.97
C GLU A 477 29.47 -28.49 10.47
N PRO A 478 28.88 -29.29 11.39
CA PRO A 478 29.10 -29.09 12.82
C PRO A 478 30.57 -29.38 13.19
N PRO A 479 31.17 -28.60 14.11
CA PRO A 479 32.56 -28.80 14.51
C PRO A 479 32.76 -30.23 15.05
N ASN A 480 33.79 -30.92 14.53
CA ASN A 480 34.12 -32.29 14.93
C ASN A 480 34.50 -32.35 16.41
N ASN A 481 33.69 -33.02 17.23
CA ASN A 481 33.93 -33.28 18.66
C ASN A 481 35.10 -34.26 18.94
N GLY A 482 36.08 -34.37 18.03
CA GLY A 482 37.09 -35.44 18.00
C GLY A 482 38.52 -35.05 18.34
N SER A 483 38.85 -33.76 18.54
CA SER A 483 40.22 -33.36 18.89
C SER A 483 40.33 -33.07 20.39
N GLN A 484 40.96 -34.02 21.07
CA GLN A 484 41.27 -34.02 22.49
C GLN A 484 41.82 -32.68 22.98
N ARG A 485 41.39 -32.32 24.21
CA ARG A 485 42.14 -31.52 25.18
C ARG A 485 43.63 -31.83 25.09
N GLY A 486 44.37 -30.95 24.42
CA GLY A 486 45.82 -30.83 24.49
C GLY A 486 46.11 -29.36 24.78
N GLU A 487 46.78 -29.10 25.88
CA GLU A 487 47.25 -27.78 26.28
C GLU A 487 48.12 -27.17 25.18
N ASP A 488 47.64 -26.10 24.54
CA ASP A 488 48.47 -25.00 24.07
C ASP A 488 47.57 -23.78 23.87
N ALA A 489 47.35 -23.08 24.98
CA ALA A 489 46.74 -21.76 25.01
C ALA A 489 47.76 -20.73 24.52
N THR A 490 47.97 -20.63 23.20
CA THR A 490 48.52 -19.41 22.59
C THR A 490 48.25 -19.39 21.08
N THR A 491 47.59 -18.32 20.62
CA THR A 491 47.58 -17.82 19.23
C THR A 491 46.93 -18.69 18.14
N LEU A 492 45.59 -18.71 18.11
CA LEU A 492 44.81 -18.87 16.87
C LEU A 492 43.64 -17.86 16.86
N THR A 493 43.95 -16.57 16.86
CA THR A 493 43.02 -15.47 16.51
C THR A 493 43.41 -14.82 15.18
N ALA A 494 44.00 -15.59 14.26
CA ALA A 494 44.40 -15.10 12.93
C ALA A 494 43.82 -16.03 11.87
N GLY A 495 42.66 -15.65 11.32
CA GLY A 495 42.03 -16.38 10.21
C GLY A 495 40.54 -16.17 9.98
N ALA A 496 39.81 -15.45 10.84
CA ALA A 496 38.48 -14.97 10.47
C ALA A 496 38.67 -13.73 9.58
N GLY A 497 38.62 -13.91 8.25
CA GLY A 497 38.28 -12.79 7.39
C GLY A 497 36.96 -12.17 7.88
N GLN A 498 36.79 -10.85 7.71
CA GLN A 498 35.51 -10.19 7.98
C GLN A 498 34.37 -11.04 7.40
N GLY A 499 33.43 -11.46 8.24
CA GLY A 499 32.27 -12.22 7.80
C GLY A 499 31.48 -11.40 6.79
N PHE A 500 30.76 -12.06 5.88
CA PHE A 500 29.93 -11.36 4.90
C PHE A 500 28.89 -10.43 5.54
N PHE A 501 28.37 -10.80 6.70
CA PHE A 501 27.48 -9.97 7.53
C PHE A 501 28.19 -8.82 8.26
N ASP A 502 29.52 -8.75 8.22
CA ASP A 502 30.32 -7.66 8.82
C ASP A 502 30.62 -6.54 7.81
N MET A 503 30.23 -6.71 6.54
CA MET A 503 30.46 -5.75 5.46
C MET A 503 29.15 -5.04 5.07
N PRO A 504 29.18 -3.70 4.90
CA PRO A 504 28.09 -2.97 4.26
C PRO A 504 27.85 -3.53 2.85
N MET A 505 26.66 -4.11 2.60
CA MET A 505 26.35 -4.69 1.29
C MET A 505 26.14 -3.63 0.21
N ILE A 506 25.91 -2.38 0.62
CA ILE A 506 25.91 -1.18 -0.21
C ILE A 506 26.65 -0.07 0.54
N GLU A 507 27.32 0.79 -0.22
CA GLU A 507 27.99 2.00 0.27
C GLU A 507 27.00 2.90 1.04
N GLY A 508 27.28 3.13 2.33
CA GLY A 508 26.46 3.99 3.21
C GLY A 508 25.46 3.26 4.12
N LEU A 509 25.44 1.93 4.16
CA LEU A 509 24.59 1.17 5.08
C LEU A 509 25.35 0.55 6.25
N GLU A 510 24.62 0.34 7.34
CA GLU A 510 25.02 -0.63 8.36
C GLU A 510 24.82 -2.07 7.86
N PRO A 511 25.70 -3.01 8.22
CA PRO A 511 25.55 -4.41 7.86
C PRO A 511 24.22 -4.99 8.36
N ILE A 512 23.67 -5.97 7.62
CA ILE A 512 22.41 -6.62 8.00
C ILE A 512 22.64 -7.48 9.25
N PRO A 513 21.86 -7.28 10.34
CA PRO A 513 22.03 -8.07 11.55
C PRO A 513 21.74 -9.56 11.33
N THR A 514 22.43 -10.40 12.09
CA THR A 514 22.27 -11.87 12.03
C THR A 514 21.23 -12.41 13.00
N GLU A 515 20.77 -11.59 13.95
CA GLU A 515 19.70 -11.94 14.88
C GLU A 515 18.35 -11.44 14.35
N ALA A 516 17.30 -12.24 14.51
CA ALA A 516 15.99 -11.95 13.92
C ALA A 516 15.37 -10.64 14.44
N GLU A 517 15.49 -10.37 15.74
CA GLU A 517 14.94 -9.14 16.34
C GLU A 517 15.71 -7.89 15.87
N ASP A 518 17.04 -7.96 15.85
CA ASP A 518 17.89 -6.87 15.35
C ASP A 518 17.64 -6.62 13.86
N PHE A 519 17.47 -7.67 13.07
CA PHE A 519 17.11 -7.56 11.65
C PHE A 519 15.80 -6.79 11.46
N LEU A 520 14.77 -7.11 12.24
CA LEU A 520 13.48 -6.42 12.15
C LEU A 520 13.58 -4.95 12.56
N ASN A 521 14.36 -4.65 13.61
CA ASN A 521 14.61 -3.26 14.02
C ASN A 521 15.42 -2.48 12.98
N TRP A 522 16.43 -3.11 12.39
CA TRP A 522 17.20 -2.56 11.27
C TRP A 522 16.30 -2.30 10.07
N PHE A 523 15.41 -3.25 9.74
CA PHE A 523 14.53 -3.17 8.59
C PHE A 523 13.52 -2.02 8.71
N ASP A 524 12.89 -1.83 9.88
CA ASP A 524 11.96 -0.72 10.13
C ASP A 524 12.64 0.66 10.00
N ASN A 525 13.93 0.73 10.35
CA ASN A 525 14.73 1.95 10.35
C ASN A 525 15.57 2.15 9.09
N ALA A 526 15.45 1.26 8.10
CA ALA A 526 16.26 1.32 6.89
C ALA A 526 15.87 2.55 6.04
N THR A 527 16.46 3.71 6.34
CA THR A 527 16.24 4.95 5.58
C THR A 527 17.24 5.03 4.42
N TRP A 528 16.78 4.67 3.22
CA TRP A 528 17.58 4.70 2.01
C TRP A 528 17.49 6.07 1.32
N ASN A 529 18.02 7.12 1.96
CA ASN A 529 18.35 8.32 1.21
C ASN A 529 19.66 8.07 0.47
N GLY A 530 19.54 7.43 -0.70
CA GLY A 530 20.49 7.64 -1.77
C GLY A 530 20.31 9.07 -2.30
N THR A 531 20.78 10.08 -1.57
CA THR A 531 21.22 11.30 -2.25
C THR A 531 22.58 10.97 -2.85
N VAL A 532 22.53 10.68 -4.14
CA VAL A 532 23.62 10.96 -5.07
C VAL A 532 24.26 12.30 -4.65
N SER A 533 25.51 12.25 -4.21
CA SER A 533 26.42 13.40 -4.30
C SER A 533 26.79 13.63 -5.76
#